data_AF-A0A7K0T7T1-F1
#
_entry.id   AF-A0A7K0T7T1-F1
#
_cell.length_a   1.000
_cell.length_b   1.000
_cell.length_c   1.000
_cell.angle_alpha   90.00
_cell.angle_beta   90.00
_cell.angle_gamma   90.00
#
_symmetry.space_group_name_H-M   'P 1'
#
loop_
_entity.id
_entity.type
_entity.pdbx_description
1 polymer ?
#
loop_
_entity_poly.entity_id
_entity_poly.type
_entity_poly.pdbx_seq_one_letter_code
_entity_poly.pdbx_strand_id
1 'polypeptide(L)'
;MFFDIGAGELFGLAILAMILVGPERLPKAAVEAAKILKKLRALSQTATTELKENLGPGFENLQPADLHPKTFVKKQLADLMEDKPVTTPKRPEARIDPDLI
;
A
#
# COMPACT_ATOMS: atom_id res chain seq x y z
N MET A 1 -2.77 -25.36 12.07
CA MET A 1 -3.08 -25.46 13.52
C MET A 1 -3.81 -24.22 14.06
N PHE A 2 -4.15 -23.20 13.26
CA PHE A 2 -4.89 -22.00 13.73
C PHE A 2 -6.41 -22.08 13.52
N PHE A 3 -6.92 -23.14 12.91
CA PHE A 3 -8.34 -23.27 12.52
C PHE A 3 -9.17 -24.13 13.47
N ASP A 4 -8.59 -24.62 14.57
CA ASP A 4 -9.30 -25.39 15.59
C ASP A 4 -10.08 -24.52 16.60
N ILE A 5 -10.33 -23.24 16.28
CA ILE A 5 -11.06 -22.31 17.16
C ILE A 5 -12.57 -22.59 17.07
N GLY A 6 -13.11 -23.25 18.08
CA GLY A 6 -14.54 -23.50 18.23
C GLY A 6 -15.32 -22.31 18.81
N ALA A 7 -16.65 -22.41 18.80
CA ALA A 7 -17.54 -21.39 19.35
C ALA A 7 -17.25 -21.07 20.84
N GLY A 8 -16.87 -22.08 21.63
CA GLY A 8 -16.52 -21.90 23.05
C GLY A 8 -15.23 -21.11 23.25
N GLU A 9 -14.20 -21.36 22.44
CA GLU A 9 -12.93 -20.62 22.51
C GLU A 9 -13.10 -19.17 22.06
N LEU A 10 -13.92 -18.92 21.03
CA LEU A 10 -14.27 -17.56 20.61
C LEU A 10 -14.97 -16.79 21.74
N PHE A 11 -15.88 -17.45 22.47
CA PHE A 11 -16.54 -16.86 23.63
C PHE A 11 -15.55 -16.59 24.78
N GLY A 12 -14.62 -17.51 25.03
CA GLY A 12 -13.54 -17.33 26.00
C GLY A 12 -12.64 -16.14 25.67
N LEU A 13 -12.25 -15.98 24.40
CA LEU A 13 -11.48 -14.83 23.93
C LEU A 13 -12.25 -13.52 24.06
N ALA A 14 -13.56 -13.52 23.80
CA ALA A 14 -14.41 -12.34 23.99
C ALA A 14 -14.45 -11.92 25.47
N ILE A 15 -14.59 -12.87 26.40
CA ILE A 15 -14.54 -12.61 27.84
C ILE A 15 -13.16 -12.08 28.24
N LEU A 16 -12.08 -12.72 27.77
CA LEU A 16 -10.72 -12.28 28.07
C LEU A 16 -10.47 -10.84 27.57
N ALA A 17 -10.92 -10.53 26.35
CA ALA A 17 -10.84 -9.19 25.79
C ALA A 17 -11.64 -8.17 26.63
N MET A 18 -12.83 -8.56 27.11
CA MET A 18 -13.64 -7.72 28.01
C MET A 18 -12.94 -7.46 29.34
N ILE A 19 -12.22 -8.44 29.89
CA ILE A 19 -11.46 -8.26 31.15
C ILE A 19 -10.26 -7.34 30.93
N LEU A 20 -9.50 -7.55 29.84
CA LEU A 20 -8.27 -6.80 29.58
C LEU A 20 -8.53 -5.34 29.21
N VAL A 21 -9.53 -5.11 28.35
CA VAL A 21 -9.82 -3.78 27.79
C VAL A 21 -10.97 -3.10 28.54
N GLY A 22 -11.94 -3.87 29.02
CA GLY A 22 -13.20 -3.40 29.57
C GLY A 22 -14.35 -3.51 28.56
N PRO A 23 -15.54 -4.02 28.98
CA PRO A 23 -16.69 -4.19 28.08
C PRO A 23 -17.19 -2.87 27.48
N GLU A 24 -17.09 -1.77 28.23
CA GLU A 24 -17.49 -0.43 27.78
C GLU A 24 -16.52 0.20 26.77
N ARG A 25 -15.26 -0.24 26.78
CA ARG A 25 -14.18 0.33 25.95
C ARG A 25 -13.97 -0.46 24.67
N LEU A 26 -14.27 -1.75 24.67
CA LEU A 26 -14.14 -2.63 23.50
C LEU A 26 -14.85 -2.10 22.24
N PRO A 27 -16.14 -1.69 22.30
CA PRO A 27 -16.84 -1.17 21.12
C PRO A 27 -16.17 0.08 20.57
N LYS A 28 -15.73 0.99 21.45
CA LYS A 28 -15.04 2.23 21.07
C LYS A 28 -13.69 1.93 20.41
N ALA A 29 -12.90 1.03 21.00
CA ALA A 29 -11.61 0.61 20.46
C ALA A 29 -11.74 -0.05 19.08
N ALA A 30 -12.76 -0.91 18.89
CA ALA A 30 -13.05 -1.53 17.60
C ALA A 30 -13.38 -0.48 16.51
N VAL A 31 -14.20 0.52 16.86
CA VAL A 31 -14.55 1.62 15.94
C VAL A 31 -13.32 2.46 15.59
N GLU A 32 -12.45 2.76 16.56
CA GLU A 32 -11.21 3.49 16.32
C GLU A 32 -10.24 2.72 15.42
N ALA A 33 -10.05 1.43 15.67
CA ALA A 33 -9.24 0.55 14.82
C ALA A 33 -9.79 0.50 13.38
N ALA A 34 -11.11 0.38 13.22
CA ALA A 34 -11.75 0.40 11.91
C ALA A 34 -11.54 1.73 11.17
N LYS A 35 -11.62 2.86 11.90
CA LYS A 35 -11.32 4.19 11.33
C LYS A 35 -9.87 4.29 10.88
N ILE A 36 -8.92 3.79 11.66
CA ILE A 36 -7.49 3.77 11.31
C ILE A 36 -7.28 2.93 10.05
N LEU A 37 -7.86 1.72 10.00
CA LEU A 37 -7.75 0.84 8.83
C LEU A 37 -8.35 1.49 7.57
N LYS A 38 -9.50 2.14 7.68
CA LYS A 38 -10.12 2.88 6.57
C LYS A 38 -9.23 4.02 6.08
N LYS A 39 -8.64 4.78 7.00
CA LYS A 39 -7.70 5.86 6.66
C LYS A 39 -6.45 5.31 5.97
N LEU A 40 -5.86 4.24 6.49
CA LEU A 40 -4.68 3.61 5.90
C LEU A 40 -4.95 3.10 4.49
N ARG A 41 -6.12 2.48 4.27
CA ARG A 41 -6.57 2.06 2.94
C ARG A 41 -6.75 3.24 1.99
N ALA A 42 -7.40 4.32 2.46
CA ALA A 42 -7.60 5.52 1.66
C ALA A 42 -6.26 6.18 1.27
N LEU A 43 -5.34 6.34 2.21
CA LEU A 43 -4.00 6.88 1.96
C LEU A 43 -3.23 6.04 0.94
N SER A 44 -3.30 4.71 1.05
CA SER A 44 -2.65 3.79 0.10
C SER A 44 -3.24 3.94 -1.31
N GLN A 45 -4.57 4.08 -1.41
CA GLN A 45 -5.25 4.30 -2.69
C GLN A 45 -4.89 5.64 -3.31
N THR A 46 -4.94 6.73 -2.54
CA THR A 46 -4.57 8.07 -3.03
C THR A 46 -3.12 8.12 -3.51
N ALA A 47 -2.18 7.58 -2.73
CA ALA A 47 -0.77 7.52 -3.13
C ALA A 47 -0.56 6.68 -4.42
N THR A 48 -1.30 5.57 -4.58
CA THR A 48 -1.25 4.77 -5.81
C THR A 48 -1.75 5.56 -7.01
N THR A 49 -2.86 6.30 -6.85
CA THR A 49 -3.44 7.13 -7.91
C THR A 49 -2.49 8.25 -8.31
N GLU A 50 -1.92 8.99 -7.35
CA GLU A 50 -0.98 10.08 -7.62
C GLU A 50 0.29 9.58 -8.34
N LEU A 51 0.83 8.42 -7.94
CA LEU A 51 1.98 7.80 -8.62
C LEU A 51 1.64 7.40 -10.05
N LYS A 52 0.45 6.84 -10.27
CA LYS A 52 -0.03 6.46 -11.61
C LYS A 52 -0.21 7.69 -12.52
N GLU A 53 -0.74 8.78 -12.00
CA GLU A 53 -0.97 10.01 -12.76
C GLU A 53 0.33 10.76 -13.11
N ASN A 54 1.33 10.74 -12.23
CA ASN A 54 2.56 11.53 -12.42
C ASN A 54 3.73 10.77 -13.08
N LEU A 55 3.78 9.43 -13.01
CA LEU A 55 4.95 8.65 -13.49
C LEU A 55 4.84 8.14 -14.94
N GLY A 56 3.71 8.31 -15.61
CA GLY A 56 3.58 8.02 -17.05
C GLY A 56 3.48 6.53 -17.43
N PRO A 57 3.44 6.23 -18.75
CA PRO A 57 3.10 4.91 -19.29
C PRO A 57 4.15 3.85 -18.87
N GLY A 58 3.71 2.95 -17.99
CA GLY A 58 4.56 1.96 -17.30
C GLY A 58 4.03 1.60 -15.90
N PHE A 59 3.30 2.52 -15.26
CA PHE A 59 2.77 2.37 -13.89
C PHE A 59 1.24 2.23 -13.83
N GLU A 60 0.57 2.08 -14.97
CA GLU A 60 -0.89 2.06 -15.07
C GLU A 60 -1.56 0.86 -14.36
N ASN A 61 -0.79 -0.19 -14.08
CA ASN A 61 -1.24 -1.45 -13.47
C ASN A 61 -0.81 -1.64 -12.01
N LEU A 62 -0.34 -0.60 -11.32
CA LEU A 62 -0.01 -0.69 -9.90
C LEU A 62 -1.28 -0.90 -9.06
N GLN A 63 -1.38 -2.05 -8.40
CA GLN A 63 -2.42 -2.29 -7.41
C GLN A 63 -1.96 -1.78 -6.03
N PRO A 64 -2.86 -1.35 -5.14
CA PRO A 64 -2.48 -0.97 -3.77
C PRO A 64 -1.72 -2.07 -3.00
N ALA A 65 -1.91 -3.34 -3.37
CA ALA A 65 -1.20 -4.49 -2.81
C ALA A 65 0.26 -4.59 -3.29
N ASP A 66 0.60 -3.99 -4.44
CA ASP A 66 1.95 -4.02 -5.01
C ASP A 66 2.92 -3.03 -4.35
N LEU A 67 2.40 -2.12 -3.52
CA LEU A 67 3.19 -1.18 -2.71
C LEU A 67 3.94 -1.86 -1.55
N HIS A 68 3.83 -3.18 -1.38
CA HIS A 68 4.74 -3.92 -0.52
C HIS A 68 6.17 -3.85 -1.09
N PRO A 69 7.18 -3.45 -0.30
CA PRO A 69 8.54 -3.20 -0.83
C PRO A 69 9.14 -4.44 -1.50
N LYS A 70 8.83 -5.65 -0.99
CA LYS A 70 9.28 -6.92 -1.58
C LYS A 70 8.60 -7.24 -2.91
N THR A 71 7.33 -6.88 -3.10
CA THR A 71 6.59 -7.12 -4.36
C THR A 71 6.95 -6.06 -5.39
N PHE A 72 7.12 -4.80 -4.97
CA PHE A 72 7.58 -3.71 -5.83
C PHE A 72 8.98 -4.00 -6.41
N VAL A 73 9.94 -4.36 -5.57
CA VAL A 73 11.29 -4.73 -6.03
C VAL A 73 11.26 -5.95 -6.95
N LYS A 74 10.43 -6.96 -6.66
CA LYS A 74 10.27 -8.12 -7.55
C LYS A 74 9.71 -7.74 -8.92
N LYS A 75 8.74 -6.85 -9.00
CA LYS A 75 8.21 -6.37 -10.28
C LYS A 75 9.25 -5.55 -11.04
N GLN A 76 9.97 -4.65 -10.37
CA GLN A 76 11.07 -3.90 -10.99
C GLN A 76 12.20 -4.82 -11.47
N LEU A 77 12.55 -5.86 -10.70
CA LEU A 77 13.59 -6.80 -11.10
C LEU A 77 13.11 -7.69 -12.26
N ALA A 78 11.85 -8.10 -12.27
CA ALA A 78 11.25 -8.84 -13.37
C ALA A 78 11.18 -8.00 -14.66
N ASP A 79 10.76 -6.73 -14.57
CA ASP A 79 10.76 -5.78 -15.70
C ASP A 79 12.17 -5.49 -16.24
N LEU A 80 13.21 -5.56 -15.39
CA LEU A 80 14.61 -5.41 -15.82
C LEU A 80 15.19 -6.72 -16.41
N MET A 81 14.65 -7.88 -16.06
CA MET A 81 15.07 -9.19 -16.54
C MET A 81 14.34 -9.59 -17.84
N GLU A 82 13.10 -9.13 -18.02
CA GLU A 82 12.42 -9.15 -19.31
C GLU A 82 12.99 -8.00 -20.16
N ASP A 83 13.87 -8.33 -21.10
CA ASP A 83 14.66 -7.44 -21.97
C ASP A 83 13.80 -6.52 -22.88
N LYS A 84 12.99 -5.65 -22.28
CA LYS A 84 12.40 -4.47 -22.92
C LYS A 84 13.36 -3.31 -22.70
N PRO A 85 13.70 -2.56 -23.77
CA PRO A 85 14.67 -1.48 -23.65
C PRO A 85 14.14 -0.47 -22.63
N VAL A 86 14.88 -0.30 -21.54
CA VAL A 86 14.69 0.79 -20.59
C VAL A 86 14.69 2.07 -21.42
N THR A 87 13.53 2.69 -21.57
CA THR A 87 13.44 4.03 -22.15
C THR A 87 14.07 4.97 -21.13
N THR A 88 15.38 5.15 -21.24
CA THR A 88 16.10 6.25 -20.61
C THR A 88 15.28 7.51 -20.77
N PRO A 89 14.85 8.19 -19.69
CA PRO A 89 14.13 9.43 -19.82
C PRO A 89 15.02 10.39 -20.60
N LYS A 90 14.56 10.82 -21.78
CA LYS A 90 15.21 11.83 -22.60
C LYS A 90 15.36 13.06 -21.71
N ARG A 91 16.55 13.25 -21.12
CA ARG A 91 16.90 14.48 -20.42
C ARG A 91 16.59 15.61 -21.41
N PRO A 92 15.78 16.61 -21.04
CA PRO A 92 15.55 17.75 -21.91
C PRO A 92 16.92 18.33 -22.24
N GLU A 93 17.33 18.24 -23.51
CA GLU A 93 18.48 18.97 -24.00
C GLU A 93 18.17 20.43 -23.71
N ALA A 94 18.91 21.02 -22.76
CA ALA A 94 18.90 22.45 -22.57
C ALA A 94 19.43 23.05 -23.88
N ARG A 95 18.50 23.49 -24.74
CA ARG A 95 18.80 24.45 -25.79
C ARG A 95 19.19 25.73 -25.08
N ILE A 96 20.48 25.83 -24.76
CA ILE A 96 21.08 27.10 -24.42
C ILE A 96 21.14 27.83 -25.76
N ASP A 97 20.15 28.70 -25.98
CA ASP A 97 20.15 29.62 -27.12
C ASP A 97 21.40 30.50 -26.98
N PRO A 98 22.34 30.45 -27.93
CA PRO A 98 23.57 31.25 -27.86
C PRO A 98 23.35 32.74 -28.18
N ASP A 99 22.09 33.19 -28.28
CA ASP A 99 21.73 34.58 -28.62
C ASP A 99 21.54 35.49 -27.39
N LEU A 100 22.12 35.10 -26.24
CA LEU A 100 22.08 35.89 -25.00
C LEU A 100 23.48 36.13 -24.41
N ILE A 101 24.43 36.60 -25.23
CA ILE A 101 25.65 37.31 -24.80
C ILE A 101 25.89 38.50 -25.73
#